data_AF-A0A967MXP8-F1
#
_entry.id   AF-A0A967MXP8-F1
#
_cell.length_a   1.000
_cell.length_b   1.000
_cell.length_c   1.000
_cell.angle_alpha   90.00
_cell.angle_beta   90.00
_cell.angle_gamma   90.00
#
_symmetry.space_group_name_H-M   'P 1'
#
loop_
_entity.id
_entity.type
_entity.pdbx_description
1 polymer ?
#
loop_
_entity_poly.entity_id
_entity_poly.type
_entity_poly.pdbx_seq_one_letter_code
_entity_poly.pdbx_strand_id
1 'polypeptide(L)' 'TESQPLIAEADGAPNFAMRRFIMGEGGGMPRHTNTVEHEQYVLRGRARVGIGEKVHEVGPDDVLYIPAGTPHF' A
#
# COMPACT_ATOMS: atom_id res chain seq x y z
N THR A 1 -1.71 2.97 -12.66
CA THR A 1 -1.41 2.04 -11.56
C THR A 1 -1.86 0.66 -11.96
N GLU A 2 -0.93 -0.28 -12.02
CA GLU A 2 -1.21 -1.70 -12.20
C GLU A 2 -1.24 -2.38 -10.82
N SER A 3 -2.21 -3.26 -10.60
CA SER A 3 -2.35 -4.02 -9.36
C SER A 3 -2.35 -5.51 -9.70
N GLN A 4 -1.44 -6.25 -9.08
CA GLN A 4 -1.35 -7.69 -9.21
C GLN A 4 -1.62 -8.36 -7.85
N PRO A 5 -2.62 -9.25 -7.73
CA PRO A 5 -2.75 -10.10 -6.55
C PRO A 5 -1.59 -11.11 -6.51
N LEU A 6 -1.00 -11.31 -5.34
CA LEU A 6 0.07 -12.28 -5.10
C LEU A 6 -0.42 -13.42 -4.19
N ILE A 7 -1.07 -13.08 -3.08
CA ILE A 7 -1.76 -14.00 -2.18
C ILE A 7 -3.12 -13.38 -1.86
N ALA A 8 -4.19 -14.15 -1.98
CA ALA A 8 -5.56 -13.72 -1.72
C ALA A 8 -6.41 -14.87 -1.17
N GLU A 9 -7.72 -14.62 -0.99
CA GLU A 9 -8.69 -15.62 -0.54
C GLU A 9 -8.71 -16.86 -1.45
N ALA A 10 -8.51 -16.69 -2.76
CA ALA A 10 -8.42 -17.79 -3.72
C ALA A 10 -7.24 -18.75 -3.44
N ASP A 11 -6.20 -18.28 -2.74
CA ASP A 11 -5.05 -19.07 -2.30
C ASP A 11 -5.27 -19.69 -0.91
N GLY A 12 -6.46 -19.54 -0.32
CA GLY A 12 -6.78 -20.03 1.01
C GLY A 12 -6.27 -19.14 2.15
N ALA A 13 -5.97 -17.86 1.88
CA ALA A 13 -5.56 -16.89 2.90
C ALA A 13 -6.77 -16.04 3.38
N PRO A 14 -7.40 -16.37 4.52
CA PRO A 14 -8.63 -15.69 4.96
C PRO A 14 -8.40 -14.36 5.68
N ASN A 15 -7.17 -14.09 6.11
CA ASN A 15 -6.87 -12.99 7.04
C ASN A 15 -6.07 -11.84 6.41
N PHE A 16 -5.43 -12.08 5.27
CA PHE A 16 -4.60 -11.07 4.61
C PHE A 16 -4.60 -11.27 3.10
N ALA A 17 -4.30 -10.19 2.38
CA ALA A 17 -4.01 -10.23 0.96
C ALA A 17 -2.72 -9.49 0.67
N MET A 18 -1.82 -10.12 -0.08
CA MET A 18 -0.60 -9.49 -0.58
C MET A 18 -0.81 -9.10 -2.03
N ARG A 19 -0.52 -7.84 -2.35
CA ARG A 19 -0.65 -7.29 -3.71
C ARG A 19 0.64 -6.56 -4.08
N ARG A 20 1.00 -6.63 -5.35
CA ARG A 20 2.06 -5.82 -5.94
C ARG A 20 1.45 -4.72 -6.77
N PHE A 21 1.84 -3.48 -6.48
CA PHE A 21 1.48 -2.32 -7.27
C PHE A 21 2.67 -1.87 -8.10
N ILE A 22 2.42 -1.56 -9.37
CA ILE A 22 3.38 -0.88 -10.24
C ILE A 22 2.76 0.44 -10.68
N MET A 23 3.44 1.53 -10.37
CA MET A 23 2.96 2.88 -10.61
C MET A 23 4.04 3.68 -11.33
N GLY A 24 3.65 4.41 -12.37
CA GLY A 24 4.50 5.41 -13.02
C GLY A 24 4.27 6.79 -12.41
N GLU A 25 4.89 7.80 -13.00
CA GLU A 25 4.69 9.20 -12.63
C GLU A 25 3.21 9.59 -12.69
N GLY A 26 2.73 10.31 -11.66
CA GLY A 26 1.31 10.65 -11.50
C GLY A 26 0.40 9.49 -11.09
N GLY A 27 0.93 8.26 -11.00
CA GLY A 27 0.22 7.12 -10.45
C GLY A 27 0.10 7.18 -8.93
N GLY A 28 -0.93 6.54 -8.39
CA GLY A 28 -1.19 6.49 -6.96
C GLY A 28 -2.51 5.78 -6.67
N MET A 29 -2.95 5.86 -5.42
CA MET A 29 -4.31 5.51 -5.01
C MET A 29 -5.04 6.76 -4.52
N PRO A 30 -6.35 6.91 -4.78
CA PRO A 30 -7.13 7.96 -4.16
C PRO A 30 -7.10 7.85 -2.62
N ARG A 31 -7.29 8.96 -1.91
CA ARG A 31 -7.39 8.95 -0.45
C ARG A 31 -8.57 8.08 -0.01
N HIS A 32 -8.29 7.07 0.81
CA HIS A 32 -9.28 6.10 1.28
C HIS A 32 -8.93 5.59 2.69
N THR A 33 -9.79 4.74 3.23
CA THR A 33 -9.58 4.01 4.50
C THR A 33 -9.85 2.54 4.26
N ASN A 34 -9.27 1.67 5.09
CA ASN A 34 -9.56 0.25 5.10
C ASN A 34 -9.86 -0.19 6.54
N THR A 35 -10.70 -1.22 6.68
CA THR A 35 -11.11 -1.75 8.00
C THR A 35 -10.03 -2.61 8.65
N VAL A 36 -9.04 -3.02 7.88
CA VAL A 36 -7.84 -3.75 8.32
C VAL A 36 -6.60 -2.89 8.14
N GLU A 37 -5.54 -3.21 8.86
CA GLU A 37 -4.25 -2.56 8.70
C GLU A 37 -3.54 -3.00 7.41
N HIS A 38 -2.59 -2.20 6.95
CA HIS A 38 -1.70 -2.54 5.85
C HIS A 38 -0.24 -2.43 6.25
N GLU A 39 0.54 -3.30 5.61
CA GLU A 39 1.99 -3.18 5.52
C GLU A 39 2.36 -2.96 4.05
N GLN A 40 3.25 -2.00 3.78
CA GLN A 40 3.80 -1.77 2.45
C GLN A 40 5.31 -1.80 2.50
N TYR A 41 5.91 -2.56 1.58
CA TYR A 41 7.35 -2.61 1.35
C TYR A 41 7.66 -2.04 -0.03
N VAL A 42 8.54 -1.05 -0.10
CA VAL A 42 8.89 -0.42 -1.38
C VAL A 42 10.00 -1.21 -2.06
N LEU A 43 9.67 -1.88 -3.16
CA LEU A 43 10.63 -2.69 -3.92
C LEU A 43 11.61 -1.82 -4.73
N ARG A 44 11.11 -0.80 -5.43
CA ARG A 44 11.87 0.07 -6.35
C ARG A 44 11.16 1.42 -6.53
N GLY A 45 11.90 2.43 -6.97
CA GLY A 45 11.36 3.75 -7.27
C GLY A 45 11.21 4.63 -6.03
N ARG A 46 10.43 5.71 -6.14
CA ARG A 46 10.11 6.63 -5.04
C ARG A 46 8.65 7.03 -5.09
N ALA A 47 8.05 7.27 -3.93
CA ALA A 47 6.66 7.71 -3.82
C ALA A 47 6.48 8.66 -2.62
N ARG A 48 5.35 9.38 -2.62
CA ARG A 48 4.82 10.04 -1.43
C ARG A 48 3.61 9.25 -0.96
N VAL A 49 3.62 8.81 0.29
CA VAL A 49 2.51 8.08 0.90
C VAL A 49 1.94 8.91 2.04
N GLY A 50 0.65 9.20 1.97
CA GLY A 50 -0.06 9.88 3.06
C GLY A 50 -0.59 8.87 4.07
N ILE A 51 -0.36 9.09 5.36
CA ILE A 51 -0.93 8.29 6.46
C ILE A 51 -1.46 9.25 7.52
N GLY A 52 -2.79 9.34 7.62
CA GLY A 52 -3.47 10.33 8.45
C GLY A 52 -3.19 11.76 7.98
N GLU A 53 -2.46 12.50 8.82
CA GLU A 53 -2.02 13.88 8.58
C GLU A 53 -0.54 13.98 8.14
N LYS A 54 0.18 12.86 8.15
CA LYS A 54 1.60 12.81 7.79
C LYS A 54 1.78 12.36 6.35
N VAL A 55 2.78 12.93 5.69
CA VAL A 55 3.25 12.47 4.37
C VAL A 55 4.65 11.93 4.53
N HIS A 56 4.87 10.74 3.99
CA HIS A 56 6.13 10.03 4.00
C HIS A 56 6.70 10.03 2.58
N GLU A 57 7.93 10.50 2.41
CA GLU A 57 8.70 10.24 1.18
C GLU A 57 9.40 8.90 1.35
N VAL A 58 9.12 7.96 0.46
CA VAL A 58 9.64 6.59 0.55
C VAL A 58 10.40 6.19 -0.70
N GLY A 59 11.42 5.37 -0.52
CA GLY A 59 12.25 4.75 -1.55
C GLY A 59 12.47 3.26 -1.27
N PRO A 60 13.35 2.58 -2.03
CA PRO A 60 13.57 1.15 -1.88
C PRO A 60 13.93 0.77 -0.44
N ASP A 61 13.38 -0.35 0.02
CA ASP A 61 13.58 -0.94 1.35
C ASP A 61 12.92 -0.17 2.51
N ASP A 62 12.23 0.94 2.24
CA ASP A 62 11.34 1.55 3.23
C ASP A 62 10.10 0.68 3.46
N VAL A 63 9.67 0.63 4.72
CA VAL A 63 8.49 -0.10 5.19
C VAL A 63 7.52 0.87 5.85
N LEU A 64 6.24 0.73 5.51
CA LEU A 64 5.16 1.54 6.05
C LEU A 64 4.13 0.63 6.73
N TYR A 65 3.82 0.96 7.98
CA TYR A 65 2.64 0.44 8.68
C TYR A 65 1.51 1.47 8.60
N ILE A 66 0.34 1.03 8.13
CA ILE A 66 -0.86 1.85 7.99
C ILE A 66 -1.93 1.25 8.90
N PRO A 67 -2.26 1.88 10.04
CA PRO A 67 -3.26 1.35 10.95
C PRO A 67 -4.65 1.28 10.33
N ALA A 68 -5.44 0.29 10.75
CA ALA A 68 -6.85 0.18 10.38
C ALA A 68 -7.61 1.50 10.65
N GLY A 69 -8.53 1.86 9.75
CA GLY A 69 -9.33 3.08 9.84
C GLY A 69 -8.58 4.39 9.58
N THR A 70 -7.25 4.35 9.37
CA THR A 70 -6.46 5.56 9.11
C THR A 70 -6.55 5.96 7.63
N PRO A 71 -6.92 7.21 7.29
CA PRO A 71 -6.94 7.65 5.89
C PRO A 71 -5.55 7.64 5.26
N HIS A 72 -5.42 7.09 4.06
CA HIS A 72 -4.13 7.00 3.35
C HIS A 72 -4.30 7.11 1.83
N PHE A 73 -3.21 7.44 1.13
CA PHE A 73 -3.11 7.55 -0.33
C PHE A 73 -1.70 7.27 -0.83
#